data_AF-A0A2V9GJT4-F1
#
_entry.id   AF-A0A2V9GJT4-F1
#
_cell.length_a   1.000
_cell.length_b   1.000
_cell.length_c   1.000
_cell.angle_alpha   90.00
_cell.angle_beta   90.00
_cell.angle_gamma   90.00
#
_symmetry.space_group_name_H-M   'P 1'
#
loop_
_entity.id
_entity.type
_entity.pdbx_description
1 polymer ?
#
loop_
_entity_poly.entity_id
_entity_poly.type
_entity_poly.pdbx_seq_one_letter_code
_entity_poly.pdbx_strand_id
1 'polypeptide(L)'
;MEPSAEVPMILPIDCDLFGFLWTTATVVFGSKPNLRKNSRPIPLRYQREVVADSSLSDAQKKYLAPLDSQLEALNYRPMCTYRVTNYGANLLREYSNPADPASCTLTIVEVQTNVNGVKGVKNSHVVNFTTRFSGGKWLTTRNMELKTVMDTPDYRIVLECPHVTDLAQLKNKHDARSASLGTPVSPPRDVESIFAEGQMDHERFSGYQVQRGILRLNPQGDAYLITDKAFNRGIRNFFNPFAHRISLATVLFSLLIGAVLPLFGILKLAPAVAERLGPAPAVGFNPSTLAIAACYALAGIILGFIGEAQSYVWVMLITYAPAHLLAGSTLGWFPYSTLAFGISYFVCQAKRKRRLVLQS
;
A
#
# COMPACT_ATOMS: atom_id res chain seq x y z
N MET A 1 -7.76 58.63 -32.84
CA MET A 1 -6.81 57.49 -32.85
C MET A 1 -5.93 57.71 -31.64
N GLU A 2 -6.33 57.13 -30.52
CA GLU A 2 -5.63 57.17 -29.23
C GLU A 2 -5.53 55.70 -28.74
N PRO A 3 -4.45 55.37 -28.02
CA PRO A 3 -3.74 54.11 -28.18
C PRO A 3 -4.51 52.95 -27.54
N SER A 4 -4.52 51.79 -28.23
CA SER A 4 -5.03 50.55 -27.65
C SER A 4 -4.21 50.23 -26.41
N ALA A 5 -4.84 50.28 -25.24
CA ALA A 5 -4.25 49.76 -24.02
C ALA A 5 -3.87 48.29 -24.29
N GLU A 6 -2.57 48.01 -24.31
CA GLU A 6 -2.06 46.65 -24.28
C GLU A 6 -2.64 45.99 -23.04
N VAL A 7 -3.61 45.08 -23.22
CA VAL A 7 -4.09 44.24 -22.15
C VAL A 7 -2.92 43.32 -21.81
N PRO A 8 -2.29 43.46 -20.63
CA PRO A 8 -1.24 42.52 -20.26
C PRO A 8 -1.89 41.13 -20.20
N MET A 9 -1.45 40.25 -21.10
CA MET A 9 -1.74 38.82 -21.01
C MET A 9 -1.02 38.29 -19.77
N ILE A 10 -1.66 38.46 -18.61
CA ILE A 10 -1.27 37.74 -17.41
C ILE A 10 -1.71 36.30 -17.65
N LEU A 11 -0.75 35.44 -18.01
CA LEU A 11 -0.95 34.00 -17.98
C LEU A 11 -1.51 33.65 -16.59
N PRO A 12 -2.75 33.14 -16.50
CA PRO A 12 -3.32 32.80 -15.21
C PRO A 12 -2.44 31.71 -14.58
N ILE A 13 -1.83 32.02 -13.43
CA ILE A 13 -1.02 31.05 -12.70
C ILE A 13 -1.97 30.02 -12.11
N ASP A 14 -1.91 28.80 -12.64
CA ASP A 14 -2.62 27.66 -12.10
C ASP A 14 -1.85 27.09 -10.89
N CYS A 15 -2.25 27.56 -9.70
CA CYS A 15 -1.65 27.14 -8.43
C CYS A 15 -1.87 25.64 -8.14
N ASP A 16 -2.92 25.02 -8.69
CA ASP A 16 -3.14 23.57 -8.54
C ASP A 16 -2.14 22.77 -9.40
N LEU A 17 -1.91 23.20 -10.64
CA LEU A 17 -0.87 22.60 -11.49
C LEU A 17 0.51 22.77 -10.86
N PHE A 18 0.82 23.96 -10.32
CA PHE A 18 2.07 24.16 -9.58
C PHE A 18 2.18 23.22 -8.37
N GLY A 19 1.12 23.13 -7.56
CA GLY A 19 1.05 22.21 -6.43
C GLY A 19 1.24 20.74 -6.84
N PHE A 20 0.74 20.35 -8.02
CA PHE A 20 0.84 19.01 -8.57
C PHE A 20 2.27 18.69 -8.99
N LEU A 21 2.88 19.60 -9.74
CA LEU A 21 4.25 19.46 -10.22
C LEU A 21 5.24 19.47 -9.06
N TRP A 22 5.06 20.38 -8.09
CA TRP A 22 5.88 20.44 -6.88
C TRP A 22 5.80 19.15 -6.06
N THR A 23 4.60 18.67 -5.82
CA THR A 23 4.31 17.39 -5.14
C THR A 23 4.99 16.22 -5.85
N THR A 24 4.79 16.11 -7.16
CA THR A 24 5.31 15.02 -7.99
C THR A 24 6.83 15.05 -7.99
N ALA A 25 7.44 16.23 -8.17
CA ALA A 25 8.88 16.43 -8.10
C ALA A 25 9.42 16.04 -6.71
N THR A 26 8.77 16.48 -5.63
CA THR A 26 9.17 16.12 -4.26
C THR A 26 9.20 14.61 -4.04
N VAL A 27 8.18 13.88 -4.54
CA VAL A 27 8.16 12.42 -4.43
C VAL A 27 9.24 11.79 -5.33
N VAL A 28 9.34 12.18 -6.59
CA VAL A 28 10.30 11.58 -7.55
C VAL A 28 11.75 11.79 -7.11
N PHE A 29 12.11 13.01 -6.72
CA PHE A 29 13.48 13.38 -6.37
C PHE A 29 13.79 13.15 -4.88
N GLY A 30 12.81 13.30 -3.99
CA GLY A 30 12.99 13.14 -2.54
C GLY A 30 12.85 11.70 -2.04
N SER A 31 12.19 10.79 -2.78
CA SER A 31 11.98 9.42 -2.29
C SER A 31 13.24 8.57 -2.33
N LYS A 32 14.10 8.70 -3.35
CA LYS A 32 15.29 7.82 -3.48
C LYS A 32 16.28 7.95 -2.31
N PRO A 33 16.71 9.15 -1.89
CA PRO A 33 17.60 9.27 -0.74
C PRO A 33 16.99 8.67 0.54
N ASN A 34 15.69 8.92 0.76
CA ASN A 34 14.96 8.37 1.90
C ASN A 34 14.85 6.84 1.85
N LEU A 35 14.55 6.28 0.68
CA LEU A 35 14.49 4.82 0.48
C LEU A 35 15.84 4.16 0.72
N ARG A 36 16.94 4.74 0.21
CA ARG A 36 18.31 4.25 0.46
C ARG A 36 18.67 4.30 1.94
N LYS A 37 18.30 5.37 2.65
CA LYS A 37 18.56 5.52 4.09
C LYS A 37 17.78 4.51 4.94
N ASN A 38 16.53 4.22 4.55
CA ASN A 38 15.61 3.39 5.32
C ASN A 38 15.63 1.91 4.91
N SER A 39 16.22 1.57 3.76
CA SER A 39 16.37 0.17 3.33
C SER A 39 17.41 -0.54 4.18
N ARG A 40 17.00 -1.57 4.91
CA ARG A 40 17.92 -2.43 5.64
C ARG A 40 18.62 -3.40 4.68
N PRO A 41 19.91 -3.69 4.89
CA PRO A 41 20.58 -4.78 4.20
C PRO A 41 19.84 -6.11 4.43
N ILE A 42 19.74 -6.93 3.38
CA ILE A 42 19.15 -8.26 3.46
C ILE A 42 20.29 -9.25 3.71
N PRO A 43 20.30 -10.02 4.80
CA PRO A 43 21.41 -10.91 5.11
C PRO A 43 21.53 -12.05 4.08
N LEU A 44 22.74 -12.55 3.85
CA LEU A 44 22.95 -13.73 3.00
C LEU A 44 22.32 -14.99 3.59
N ARG A 45 22.37 -15.11 4.92
CA ARG A 45 21.81 -16.22 5.69
C ARG A 45 20.92 -15.70 6.80
N TYR A 46 19.75 -16.30 6.95
CA TYR A 46 18.85 -15.94 8.03
C TYR A 46 19.27 -16.59 9.33
N GLN A 47 19.47 -15.76 10.37
CA GLN A 47 19.62 -16.25 11.74
C GLN A 47 18.23 -16.41 12.33
N ARG A 48 17.81 -17.67 12.45
CA ARG A 48 16.46 -18.02 12.94
C ARG A 48 16.52 -18.46 14.39
N GLU A 49 15.68 -17.86 15.21
CA GLU A 49 15.53 -18.20 16.62
C GLU A 49 14.12 -18.71 16.85
N VAL A 50 13.98 -19.95 17.34
CA VAL A 50 12.69 -20.51 17.72
C VAL A 50 12.20 -19.83 18.99
N VAL A 51 10.97 -19.34 18.95
CA VAL A 51 10.30 -18.67 20.07
C VAL A 51 9.30 -19.66 20.67
N ALA A 52 9.46 -19.97 21.95
CA ALA A 52 8.52 -20.82 22.67
C ALA A 52 7.16 -20.12 22.80
N ASP A 53 6.06 -20.86 22.73
CA ASP A 53 4.71 -20.29 22.88
C ASP A 53 4.51 -19.63 24.26
N SER A 54 5.26 -20.06 25.29
CA SER A 54 5.27 -19.45 26.63
C SER A 54 5.88 -18.04 26.65
N SER A 55 6.79 -17.71 25.73
CA SER A 55 7.44 -16.39 25.65
C SER A 55 6.70 -15.40 24.75
N LEU A 56 5.59 -15.81 24.14
CA LEU A 56 4.69 -14.91 23.43
C LEU A 56 3.94 -14.01 24.41
N SER A 57 3.79 -12.74 24.04
CA SER A 57 2.99 -11.80 24.83
C SER A 57 1.50 -12.16 24.77
N ASP A 58 0.71 -11.74 25.76
CA ASP A 58 -0.74 -11.99 25.77
C ASP A 58 -1.45 -11.37 24.56
N ALA A 59 -0.98 -10.21 24.09
CA ALA A 59 -1.47 -9.59 22.87
C ALA A 59 -1.20 -10.44 21.62
N GLN A 60 -0.02 -11.05 21.53
CA GLN A 60 0.33 -11.96 20.43
C GLN A 60 -0.51 -13.24 20.48
N LYS A 61 -0.65 -13.86 21.65
CA LYS A 61 -1.51 -15.04 21.85
C LYS A 61 -2.96 -14.76 21.48
N LYS A 62 -3.53 -13.65 21.96
CA LYS A 62 -4.89 -13.22 21.64
C LYS A 62 -5.08 -12.97 20.15
N TYR A 63 -4.08 -12.41 19.48
CA TYR A 63 -4.12 -12.15 18.05
C TYR A 63 -4.00 -13.43 17.20
N LEU A 64 -3.22 -14.41 17.67
CA LEU A 64 -3.03 -15.71 17.01
C LEU A 64 -4.25 -16.62 17.13
N ALA A 65 -4.95 -16.62 18.28
CA ALA A 65 -6.06 -17.52 18.56
C ALA A 65 -7.11 -17.69 17.43
N PRO A 66 -7.66 -16.61 16.81
CA PRO A 66 -8.62 -16.77 15.72
C PRO A 66 -8.02 -17.31 14.42
N LEU A 67 -6.70 -17.15 14.20
CA LEU A 67 -5.99 -17.69 13.04
C LEU A 67 -5.67 -19.18 13.26
N ASP A 68 -5.20 -19.52 14.46
CA ASP A 68 -4.95 -20.90 14.89
C ASP A 68 -6.23 -21.73 14.78
N SER A 69 -7.37 -21.21 15.24
CA SER A 69 -8.66 -21.90 15.16
C SER A 69 -9.11 -22.16 13.71
N GLN A 70 -8.91 -21.19 12.80
CA GLN A 70 -9.23 -21.39 11.38
C GLN A 70 -8.32 -22.43 10.71
N LEU A 71 -7.03 -22.42 11.03
CA LEU A 71 -6.07 -23.39 10.49
C LEU A 71 -6.31 -24.79 11.08
N GLU A 72 -6.63 -24.89 12.36
CA GLU A 72 -7.00 -26.13 13.01
C GLU A 72 -8.23 -26.77 12.35
N ALA A 73 -9.25 -25.98 11.98
CA ALA A 73 -10.42 -26.46 11.25
C ALA A 73 -10.07 -27.04 9.86
N LEU A 74 -8.91 -26.66 9.30
CA LEU A 74 -8.35 -27.20 8.06
C LEU A 74 -7.33 -28.34 8.32
N ASN A 75 -7.23 -28.82 9.55
CA ASN A 75 -6.26 -29.83 10.02
C ASN A 75 -4.79 -29.38 9.97
N TYR A 76 -4.54 -28.07 9.92
CA TYR A 76 -3.20 -27.51 10.05
C TYR A 76 -2.84 -27.32 11.52
N ARG A 77 -1.64 -27.77 11.90
CA ARG A 77 -1.11 -27.67 13.26
C ARG A 77 0.17 -26.84 13.28
N PRO A 78 0.37 -25.99 14.32
CA PRO A 78 1.58 -25.21 14.43
C PRO A 78 2.79 -26.13 14.63
N MET A 79 3.83 -25.93 13.83
CA MET A 79 5.09 -26.66 13.88
C MET A 79 6.13 -25.93 14.71
N CYS A 80 6.32 -24.64 14.41
CA CYS A 80 7.23 -23.78 15.16
C CYS A 80 6.84 -22.31 14.97
N THR A 81 7.20 -21.52 15.97
CA THR A 81 7.18 -20.07 15.93
C THR A 81 8.63 -19.58 15.98
N TYR A 82 9.03 -18.63 15.15
CA TYR A 82 10.42 -18.15 15.10
C TYR A 82 10.53 -16.68 14.68
N ARG A 83 11.72 -16.11 14.88
CA ARG A 83 12.12 -14.76 14.41
C ARG A 83 13.38 -14.85 13.56
N VAL A 84 13.55 -13.89 12.66
CA VAL A 84 14.78 -13.72 11.88
C VAL A 84 15.58 -12.55 12.46
N THR A 85 16.40 -12.83 13.48
CA THR A 85 16.99 -11.82 14.36
C THR A 85 17.91 -10.82 13.65
N ASN A 86 18.51 -11.24 12.53
CA ASN A 86 19.39 -10.40 11.71
C ASN A 86 18.71 -9.67 10.54
N TYR A 87 17.37 -9.68 10.46
CA TYR A 87 16.65 -8.98 9.38
C TYR A 87 15.46 -8.16 9.87
N GLY A 88 14.66 -8.72 10.78
CA GLY A 88 13.46 -8.06 11.28
C GLY A 88 12.93 -8.69 12.56
N ALA A 89 12.04 -7.96 13.23
CA ALA A 89 11.43 -8.40 14.49
C ALA A 89 10.07 -9.10 14.30
N ASN A 90 9.72 -9.47 13.05
CA ASN A 90 8.45 -10.12 12.75
C ASN A 90 8.43 -11.51 13.36
N LEU A 91 7.25 -11.90 13.87
CA LEU A 91 7.01 -13.25 14.35
C LEU A 91 6.51 -14.09 13.17
N LEU A 92 7.19 -15.19 12.87
CA LEU A 92 6.76 -16.14 11.85
C LEU A 92 6.28 -17.41 12.54
N ARG A 93 5.20 -18.00 12.03
CA ARG A 93 4.69 -19.28 12.50
C ARG A 93 4.37 -20.18 11.33
N GLU A 94 4.90 -21.40 11.39
CA GLU A 94 4.72 -22.40 10.36
C GLU A 94 3.69 -23.42 10.83
N TYR A 95 2.83 -23.83 9.90
CA TYR A 95 1.83 -24.84 10.12
C TYR A 95 1.97 -25.91 9.05
N SER A 96 1.76 -27.15 9.46
CA SER A 96 1.76 -28.29 8.57
C SER A 96 0.48 -29.10 8.75
N ASN A 97 0.08 -29.78 7.68
CA ASN A 97 -0.91 -30.83 7.72
C ASN A 97 -0.26 -32.06 7.05
N PRO A 98 -0.03 -33.17 7.76
CA PRO A 98 0.61 -34.36 7.19
C PRO A 98 -0.14 -34.99 6.00
N ALA A 99 -1.44 -34.73 5.89
CA ALA A 99 -2.29 -35.22 4.79
C ALA A 99 -2.35 -34.25 3.60
N ASP A 100 -1.74 -33.07 3.71
CA ASP A 100 -1.78 -32.02 2.70
C ASP A 100 -0.38 -31.71 2.17
N PRO A 101 -0.17 -31.63 0.84
CA PRO A 101 1.11 -31.23 0.29
C PRO A 101 1.47 -29.75 0.56
N ALA A 102 0.50 -28.90 0.88
CA ALA A 102 0.74 -27.48 1.12
C ALA A 102 1.16 -27.22 2.57
N SER A 103 2.23 -26.43 2.78
CA SER A 103 2.54 -25.82 4.08
C SER A 103 1.86 -24.45 4.21
N CYS A 104 1.66 -23.98 5.43
CA CYS A 104 1.12 -22.66 5.70
C CYS A 104 2.09 -21.84 6.56
N THR A 105 2.46 -20.66 6.08
CA THR A 105 3.30 -19.70 6.81
C THR A 105 2.48 -18.48 7.18
N LEU A 106 2.46 -18.15 8.46
CA LEU A 106 1.91 -16.91 8.99
C LEU A 106 3.04 -15.95 9.34
N THR A 107 3.04 -14.76 8.76
CA THR A 107 3.94 -13.67 9.15
C THR A 107 3.14 -12.63 9.91
N ILE A 108 3.50 -12.36 11.16
CA ILE A 108 2.92 -11.31 12.00
C ILE A 108 3.89 -10.15 12.10
N VAL A 109 3.39 -8.96 11.76
CA VAL A 109 4.10 -7.70 11.91
C VAL A 109 3.41 -6.92 13.03
N GLU A 110 4.13 -6.79 14.15
CA GLU A 110 3.74 -5.93 15.26
C GLU A 110 4.31 -4.52 15.02
N VAL A 111 3.42 -3.55 14.87
CA VAL A 111 3.76 -2.15 14.75
C VAL A 111 3.50 -1.47 16.08
N GLN A 112 4.57 -1.17 16.80
CA GLN A 112 4.51 -0.36 18.01
C GLN A 112 4.60 1.11 17.62
N THR A 113 3.60 1.90 18.03
CA THR A 113 3.55 3.34 17.81
C THR A 113 3.43 4.06 19.14
N ASN A 114 4.24 5.09 19.36
CA ASN A 114 4.08 5.99 20.49
C ASN A 114 3.51 7.31 19.99
N VAL A 115 2.32 7.69 20.44
CA VAL A 115 1.67 8.96 20.10
C VAL A 115 1.41 9.71 21.40
N ASN A 116 2.09 10.85 21.59
CA ASN A 116 1.95 11.70 22.78
C ASN A 116 2.10 10.96 24.12
N GLY A 117 3.04 10.00 24.18
CA GLY A 117 3.29 9.20 25.40
C GLY A 117 2.42 7.94 25.51
N VAL A 118 1.41 7.76 24.66
CA VAL A 118 0.58 6.55 24.61
C VAL A 118 1.21 5.55 23.65
N LYS A 119 1.64 4.40 24.17
CA LYS A 119 2.08 3.25 23.36
C LYS A 119 0.87 2.49 22.84
N GLY A 120 0.60 2.60 21.54
CA GLY A 120 -0.32 1.72 20.82
C GLY A 120 0.42 0.60 20.12
N VAL A 121 -0.10 -0.62 20.18
CA VAL A 121 0.45 -1.79 19.49
C VAL A 121 -0.58 -2.27 18.47
N LYS A 122 -0.19 -2.35 17.20
CA LYS A 122 -1.05 -2.88 16.13
C LYS A 122 -0.41 -4.09 15.49
N ASN A 123 -1.12 -5.20 15.46
CA ASN A 123 -0.72 -6.39 14.72
C ASN A 123 -1.37 -6.40 13.33
N SER A 124 -0.57 -6.77 12.33
CA SER A 124 -1.02 -7.12 10.99
C SER A 124 -0.40 -8.45 10.60
N HIS A 125 -1.05 -9.19 9.70
CA HIS A 125 -0.54 -10.47 9.27
C HIS A 125 -0.63 -10.68 7.76
N VAL A 126 0.18 -11.61 7.28
CA VAL A 126 0.08 -12.20 5.95
C VAL A 126 0.12 -13.72 6.12
N VAL A 127 -0.82 -14.41 5.49
CA VAL A 127 -0.87 -15.88 5.43
C VAL A 127 -0.53 -16.32 4.02
N ASN A 128 0.34 -17.33 3.93
CA ASN A 128 0.78 -17.93 2.68
C ASN A 128 0.60 -19.44 2.73
N PHE A 129 -0.13 -20.02 1.77
CA PHE A 129 -0.08 -21.46 1.49
C PHE A 129 0.95 -21.74 0.39
N THR A 130 1.83 -22.70 0.61
CA THR A 130 2.90 -23.04 -0.34
C THR A 130 2.91 -24.53 -0.67
N THR A 131 2.84 -24.86 -1.96
CA THR A 131 3.02 -26.23 -2.47
C THR A 131 4.24 -26.27 -3.40
N ARG A 132 5.08 -27.28 -3.20
CA ARG A 132 6.22 -27.59 -4.09
C ARG A 132 5.83 -28.71 -5.04
N PHE A 133 6.38 -28.68 -6.25
CA PHE A 133 6.13 -29.69 -7.27
C PHE A 133 7.43 -30.36 -7.70
N SER A 134 7.34 -31.62 -8.11
CA SER A 134 8.48 -32.44 -8.58
C SER A 134 9.28 -31.78 -9.71
N GLY A 135 8.63 -30.97 -10.56
CA GLY A 135 9.29 -30.15 -11.59
C GLY A 135 10.04 -28.91 -11.08
N GLY A 136 10.23 -28.78 -9.76
CA GLY A 136 10.96 -27.66 -9.14
C GLY A 136 10.18 -26.34 -9.06
N LYS A 137 8.89 -26.34 -9.45
CA LYS A 137 7.97 -25.20 -9.33
C LYS A 137 7.41 -25.09 -7.92
N TRP A 138 7.10 -23.87 -7.52
CA TRP A 138 6.60 -23.48 -6.21
C TRP A 138 5.37 -22.61 -6.41
N LEU A 139 4.21 -23.06 -5.93
CA LEU A 139 3.01 -22.24 -5.87
C LEU A 139 2.91 -21.63 -4.48
N THR A 140 2.82 -20.31 -4.40
CA THR A 140 2.47 -19.59 -3.16
C THR A 140 1.16 -18.84 -3.38
N THR A 141 0.17 -19.09 -2.52
CA THR A 141 -1.08 -18.33 -2.49
C THR A 141 -1.13 -17.51 -1.22
N ARG A 142 -1.30 -16.18 -1.33
CA ARG A 142 -1.16 -15.28 -0.18
C ARG A 142 -2.13 -14.12 -0.16
N ASN A 143 -2.48 -13.64 1.04
CA ASN A 143 -3.34 -12.47 1.24
C ASN A 143 -2.57 -11.15 1.40
N MET A 144 -1.48 -10.99 0.63
CA MET A 144 -0.65 -9.78 0.69
C MET A 144 -1.27 -8.62 -0.09
N GLU A 145 -1.58 -7.52 0.60
CA GLU A 145 -2.15 -6.30 0.00
C GLU A 145 -1.21 -5.64 -1.00
N LEU A 146 0.08 -5.53 -0.65
CA LEU A 146 1.07 -4.83 -1.46
C LEU A 146 1.67 -5.73 -2.53
N LYS A 147 1.82 -5.19 -3.75
CA LYS A 147 2.58 -5.85 -4.82
C LYS A 147 4.08 -5.81 -4.49
N THR A 148 4.77 -6.91 -4.77
CA THR A 148 6.24 -6.96 -4.67
C THR A 148 6.90 -6.04 -5.70
N VAL A 149 8.04 -5.45 -5.33
CA VAL A 149 8.93 -4.70 -6.25
C VAL A 149 10.01 -5.59 -6.87
N MET A 150 10.13 -6.83 -6.38
CA MET A 150 11.10 -7.83 -6.82
C MET A 150 10.61 -8.53 -8.09
N ASP A 151 11.53 -9.07 -8.90
CA ASP A 151 11.14 -9.91 -10.04
C ASP A 151 10.66 -11.28 -9.55
N THR A 152 9.77 -11.93 -10.30
CA THR A 152 9.32 -13.30 -9.98
C THR A 152 10.05 -14.27 -10.91
N PRO A 153 10.87 -15.20 -10.40
CA PRO A 153 11.53 -16.20 -11.24
C PRO A 153 10.52 -17.25 -11.72
N ASP A 154 10.81 -17.90 -12.85
CA ASP A 154 9.88 -18.83 -13.52
C ASP A 154 9.46 -20.04 -12.66
N TYR A 155 10.29 -20.42 -11.69
CA TYR A 155 9.96 -21.50 -10.76
C TYR A 155 8.97 -21.07 -9.66
N ARG A 156 8.76 -19.76 -9.44
CA ARG A 156 7.78 -19.24 -8.46
C ARG A 156 6.51 -18.79 -9.16
N ILE A 157 5.40 -19.39 -8.73
CA ILE A 157 4.06 -19.01 -9.14
C ILE A 157 3.38 -18.39 -7.93
N VAL A 158 3.01 -17.12 -8.04
CA VAL A 158 2.36 -16.40 -6.93
C VAL A 158 0.92 -16.09 -7.30
N LEU A 159 -0.02 -16.62 -6.51
CA LEU A 159 -1.44 -16.30 -6.55
C LEU A 159 -1.77 -15.34 -5.41
N GLU A 160 -2.19 -14.14 -5.76
CA GLU A 160 -2.37 -13.06 -4.78
C GLU A 160 -3.86 -12.83 -4.50
N CYS A 161 -4.24 -12.86 -3.23
CA CYS A 161 -5.62 -12.84 -2.73
C CYS A 161 -5.76 -11.81 -1.59
N PRO A 162 -5.48 -10.52 -1.83
CA PRO A 162 -5.29 -9.49 -0.79
C PRO A 162 -6.48 -9.28 0.15
N HIS A 163 -7.70 -9.53 -0.33
CA HIS A 163 -8.95 -9.25 0.39
C HIS A 163 -9.54 -10.51 1.01
N VAL A 164 -8.83 -11.64 0.93
CA VAL A 164 -9.28 -12.91 1.50
C VAL A 164 -8.76 -13.02 2.93
N THR A 165 -9.67 -12.85 3.88
CA THR A 165 -9.39 -12.98 5.33
C THR A 165 -9.77 -14.34 5.89
N ASP A 166 -10.66 -15.06 5.20
CA ASP A 166 -11.03 -16.44 5.52
C ASP A 166 -9.95 -17.40 4.97
N LEU A 167 -9.28 -18.11 5.87
CA LEU A 167 -8.17 -18.99 5.51
C LEU A 167 -8.64 -20.23 4.74
N ALA A 168 -9.88 -20.69 4.95
CA ALA A 168 -10.46 -21.79 4.17
C ALA A 168 -10.67 -21.36 2.71
N GLN A 169 -11.18 -20.15 2.50
CA GLN A 169 -11.31 -19.59 1.15
C GLN A 169 -9.93 -19.42 0.47
N LEU A 170 -8.91 -18.99 1.21
CA LEU A 170 -7.54 -18.85 0.70
C LEU A 170 -6.97 -20.22 0.28
N LYS A 171 -7.18 -21.25 1.11
CA LYS A 171 -6.76 -22.64 0.83
C LYS A 171 -7.48 -23.23 -0.37
N ASN A 172 -8.80 -23.05 -0.47
CA ASN A 172 -9.56 -23.53 -1.63
C ASN A 172 -9.05 -22.93 -2.95
N LYS A 173 -8.68 -21.64 -2.96
CA LYS A 173 -8.05 -20.99 -4.12
C LYS A 173 -6.67 -21.57 -4.42
N HIS A 174 -5.89 -21.87 -3.38
CA HIS A 174 -4.59 -22.52 -3.52
C HIS A 174 -4.74 -23.90 -4.18
N ASP A 175 -5.65 -24.73 -3.68
CA ASP A 175 -5.84 -26.12 -4.15
C ASP A 175 -6.36 -26.17 -5.58
N ALA A 176 -7.34 -25.33 -5.89
CA ALA A 176 -7.85 -25.18 -7.25
C ALA A 176 -6.73 -24.84 -8.25
N ARG A 177 -5.77 -24.00 -7.85
CA ARG A 177 -4.61 -23.69 -8.69
C ARG A 177 -3.58 -24.82 -8.71
N SER A 178 -3.30 -25.41 -7.55
CA SER A 178 -2.32 -26.47 -7.35
C SER A 178 -2.59 -27.70 -8.22
N ALA A 179 -3.86 -28.07 -8.37
CA ALA A 179 -4.31 -29.22 -9.18
C ALA A 179 -3.81 -29.19 -10.65
N SER A 180 -3.48 -28.01 -11.18
CA SER A 180 -3.03 -27.83 -12.57
C SER A 180 -1.52 -27.78 -12.76
N LEU A 181 -0.72 -27.90 -11.70
CA LEU A 181 0.72 -27.58 -11.72
C LEU A 181 1.66 -28.79 -11.66
N GLY A 182 1.10 -30.00 -11.62
CA GLY A 182 1.83 -31.27 -11.64
C GLY A 182 1.81 -31.99 -10.29
N THR A 183 2.72 -32.95 -10.10
CA THR A 183 2.78 -33.79 -8.90
C THR A 183 3.37 -33.02 -7.71
N PRO A 184 2.60 -32.83 -6.62
CA PRO A 184 3.08 -32.17 -5.41
C PRO A 184 4.16 -33.00 -4.68
N VAL A 185 5.02 -32.31 -3.93
CA VAL A 185 6.03 -32.90 -3.05
C VAL A 185 5.62 -32.69 -1.59
N SER A 186 5.77 -33.72 -0.76
CA SER A 186 5.46 -33.68 0.67
C SER A 186 6.17 -32.53 1.38
N PRO A 187 5.47 -31.72 2.22
CA PRO A 187 6.05 -30.60 2.95
C PRO A 187 7.17 -31.03 3.90
N PRO A 188 8.11 -30.13 4.27
CA PRO A 188 9.07 -30.41 5.33
C PRO A 188 8.34 -30.74 6.64
N ARG A 189 8.85 -31.72 7.41
CA ARG A 189 8.14 -32.29 8.58
C ARG A 189 8.75 -31.93 9.92
N ASP A 190 9.86 -31.21 9.93
CA ASP A 190 10.60 -30.85 11.12
C ASP A 190 11.18 -29.43 10.98
N VAL A 191 11.56 -28.82 12.09
CA VAL A 191 12.00 -27.41 12.12
C VAL A 191 13.29 -27.21 11.33
N GLU A 192 14.21 -28.16 11.36
CA GLU A 192 15.49 -28.07 10.67
C GLU A 192 15.28 -28.10 9.15
N SER A 193 14.45 -29.02 8.65
CA SER A 193 14.12 -29.11 7.23
C SER A 193 13.36 -27.88 6.72
N ILE A 194 12.44 -27.30 7.52
CA ILE A 194 11.78 -26.03 7.20
C ILE A 194 12.82 -24.91 7.04
N PHE A 195 13.77 -24.79 7.97
CA PHE A 195 14.77 -23.74 7.96
C PHE A 195 15.79 -23.90 6.84
N ALA A 196 16.21 -25.13 6.55
CA ALA A 196 17.07 -25.46 5.43
C ALA A 196 16.41 -25.11 4.10
N GLU A 197 15.12 -25.48 3.93
CA GLU A 197 14.36 -25.14 2.74
C GLU A 197 14.19 -23.62 2.57
N GLY A 198 13.82 -22.91 3.63
CA GLY A 198 13.70 -21.46 3.58
C GLY A 198 15.02 -20.76 3.26
N GLN A 199 16.17 -21.33 3.69
CA GLN A 199 17.49 -20.80 3.35
C GLN A 199 17.86 -21.08 1.88
N MET A 200 17.59 -22.28 1.38
CA MET A 200 17.79 -22.64 -0.03
C MET A 200 16.96 -21.74 -0.95
N ASP A 201 15.69 -21.52 -0.61
CA ASP A 201 14.79 -20.65 -1.38
C ASP A 201 15.25 -19.18 -1.34
N HIS A 202 15.71 -18.70 -0.18
CA HIS A 202 16.29 -17.37 -0.03
C HIS A 202 17.53 -17.16 -0.90
N GLU A 203 18.45 -18.12 -0.91
CA GLU A 203 19.68 -18.08 -1.73
C GLU A 203 19.34 -18.09 -3.22
N ARG A 204 18.47 -19.01 -3.65
CA ARG A 204 18.05 -19.12 -5.05
C ARG A 204 17.32 -17.87 -5.52
N PHE A 205 16.41 -17.34 -4.71
CA PHE A 205 15.67 -16.12 -5.04
C PHE A 205 16.58 -14.90 -5.07
N SER A 206 17.41 -14.71 -4.05
CA SER A 206 18.35 -13.58 -3.98
C SER A 206 19.35 -13.60 -5.14
N GLY A 207 19.89 -14.78 -5.49
CA GLY A 207 20.76 -14.95 -6.65
C GLY A 207 20.08 -14.51 -7.96
N TYR A 208 18.82 -14.90 -8.16
CA TYR A 208 18.03 -14.42 -9.30
C TYR A 208 17.85 -12.89 -9.27
N GLN A 209 17.55 -12.29 -8.11
CA GLN A 209 17.40 -10.83 -8.01
C GLN A 209 18.70 -10.07 -8.30
N VAL A 210 19.86 -10.63 -7.92
CA VAL A 210 21.17 -10.09 -8.27
C VAL A 210 21.39 -10.12 -9.78
N GLN A 211 21.11 -11.25 -10.43
CA GLN A 211 21.19 -11.37 -11.90
C GLN A 211 20.28 -10.36 -12.61
N ARG A 212 19.12 -10.05 -12.03
CA ARG A 212 18.17 -9.06 -12.56
C ARG A 212 18.55 -7.60 -12.23
N GLY A 213 19.63 -7.37 -11.48
CA GLY A 213 20.05 -6.04 -11.03
C GLY A 213 19.04 -5.38 -10.08
N ILE A 214 18.24 -6.18 -9.37
CA ILE A 214 17.30 -5.72 -8.34
C ILE A 214 18.02 -5.63 -7.00
N LEU A 215 18.82 -6.64 -6.70
CA LEU A 215 19.76 -6.64 -5.58
C LEU A 215 21.20 -6.51 -6.09
N ARG A 216 22.10 -6.11 -5.21
CA ARG A 216 23.55 -6.23 -5.37
C ARG A 216 24.17 -6.67 -4.06
N LEU A 217 25.31 -7.35 -4.10
CA LEU A 217 26.10 -7.54 -2.89
C LEU A 217 26.60 -6.19 -2.39
N ASN A 218 26.65 -6.02 -1.07
CA ASN A 218 27.36 -4.89 -0.48
C ASN A 218 28.89 -5.03 -0.67
N PRO A 219 29.66 -3.97 -0.47
CA PRO A 219 31.11 -4.01 -0.68
C PRO A 219 31.85 -5.08 0.15
N GLN A 220 31.32 -5.40 1.34
CA GLN A 220 31.86 -6.42 2.25
C GLN A 220 31.49 -7.85 1.85
N GLY A 221 30.52 -8.03 0.95
CA GLY A 221 30.06 -9.33 0.50
C GLY A 221 29.31 -10.15 1.56
N ASP A 222 28.76 -9.52 2.61
CA ASP A 222 28.06 -10.18 3.72
C ASP A 222 26.53 -9.91 3.75
N ALA A 223 26.03 -9.06 2.85
CA ALA A 223 24.61 -8.77 2.69
C ALA A 223 24.25 -8.32 1.27
N TYR A 224 22.96 -8.39 0.94
CA TYR A 224 22.39 -7.79 -0.26
C TYR A 224 21.83 -6.40 0.03
N LEU A 225 22.07 -5.47 -0.90
CA LEU A 225 21.50 -4.14 -0.92
C LEU A 225 20.48 -4.03 -2.05
N ILE A 226 19.36 -3.38 -1.75
CA ILE A 226 18.35 -3.03 -2.75
C ILE A 226 18.92 -1.93 -3.66
N THR A 227 18.78 -2.12 -4.96
CA THR A 227 19.28 -1.16 -5.95
C THR A 227 18.26 -0.07 -6.29
N ASP A 228 18.71 0.98 -6.97
CA ASP A 228 17.82 2.02 -7.49
C ASP A 228 16.78 1.50 -8.48
N LYS A 229 17.02 0.36 -9.13
CA LYS A 229 16.03 -0.26 -10.03
C LYS A 229 14.76 -0.65 -9.26
N ALA A 230 14.91 -1.24 -8.08
CA ALA A 230 13.79 -1.55 -7.20
C ALA A 230 13.14 -0.28 -6.63
N PHE A 231 13.93 0.72 -6.23
CA PHE A 231 13.40 2.00 -5.73
C PHE A 231 12.59 2.74 -6.80
N ASN A 232 13.08 2.79 -8.04
CA ASN A 232 12.36 3.36 -9.19
C ASN A 232 11.03 2.64 -9.43
N ARG A 233 11.00 1.31 -9.31
CA ARG A 233 9.75 0.53 -9.41
C ARG A 233 8.79 0.88 -8.27
N GLY A 234 9.29 1.01 -7.05
CA GLY A 234 8.49 1.46 -5.90
C GLY A 234 7.87 2.84 -6.13
N ILE A 235 8.67 3.81 -6.60
CA ILE A 235 8.21 5.16 -6.93
C ILE A 235 7.18 5.13 -8.07
N ARG A 236 7.44 4.37 -9.14
CA ARG A 236 6.48 4.21 -10.24
C ARG A 236 5.18 3.57 -9.77
N ASN A 237 5.27 2.55 -8.91
CA ASN A 237 4.10 1.87 -8.34
C ASN A 237 3.31 2.82 -7.44
N PHE A 238 3.96 3.71 -6.69
CA PHE A 238 3.28 4.75 -5.91
C PHE A 238 2.40 5.65 -6.78
N PHE A 239 2.88 6.03 -7.96
CA PHE A 239 2.08 6.81 -8.90
C PHE A 239 1.03 5.97 -9.65
N ASN A 240 1.14 4.66 -9.73
CA ASN A 240 0.23 3.83 -10.50
C ASN A 240 -1.00 3.42 -9.65
N PRO A 241 -2.24 3.84 -9.99
CA PRO A 241 -3.42 3.56 -9.18
C PRO A 241 -3.77 2.05 -9.21
N PHE A 242 -3.31 1.35 -10.25
CA PHE A 242 -3.46 -0.10 -10.42
C PHE A 242 -2.28 -0.90 -9.84
N ALA A 243 -1.23 -0.24 -9.36
CA ALA A 243 -0.21 -0.94 -8.58
C ALA A 243 -0.75 -1.29 -7.19
N HIS A 244 -1.64 -0.46 -6.65
CA HIS A 244 -2.44 -0.79 -5.47
C HIS A 244 -3.64 -1.65 -5.87
N ARG A 245 -4.04 -2.57 -5.00
CA ARG A 245 -5.13 -3.52 -5.27
C ARG A 245 -6.49 -2.90 -4.93
N ILE A 246 -6.74 -1.73 -5.51
CA ILE A 246 -8.00 -0.97 -5.34
C ILE A 246 -9.09 -1.67 -6.16
N SER A 247 -10.28 -1.85 -5.57
CA SER A 247 -11.42 -2.40 -6.30
C SER A 247 -11.90 -1.43 -7.39
N LEU A 248 -12.37 -1.94 -8.53
CA LEU A 248 -12.93 -1.10 -9.59
C LEU A 248 -14.06 -0.21 -9.07
N ALA A 249 -14.91 -0.75 -8.18
CA ALA A 249 -15.98 0.01 -7.54
C ALA A 249 -15.45 1.22 -6.76
N THR A 250 -14.36 1.05 -5.99
CA THR A 250 -13.71 2.14 -5.25
C THR A 250 -13.12 3.18 -6.20
N VAL A 251 -12.51 2.76 -7.33
CA VAL A 251 -11.98 3.68 -8.35
C VAL A 251 -13.12 4.50 -8.97
N LEU A 252 -14.19 3.84 -9.43
CA LEU A 252 -15.34 4.50 -10.05
C LEU A 252 -16.04 5.46 -9.08
N PHE A 253 -16.23 5.04 -7.83
CA PHE A 253 -16.83 5.91 -6.82
C PHE A 253 -15.94 7.12 -6.52
N SER A 254 -14.62 6.92 -6.44
CA SER A 254 -13.67 8.01 -6.21
C SER A 254 -13.65 9.00 -7.38
N LEU A 255 -13.70 8.50 -8.62
CA LEU A 255 -13.85 9.32 -9.83
C LEU A 255 -15.16 10.11 -9.81
N LEU A 256 -16.27 9.46 -9.47
CA LEU A 256 -17.58 10.10 -9.41
C LEU A 256 -17.60 11.24 -8.38
N ILE A 257 -17.20 10.97 -7.15
CA ILE A 257 -17.19 11.97 -6.07
C ILE A 257 -16.20 13.10 -6.37
N GLY A 258 -14.98 12.74 -6.78
CA GLY A 258 -13.93 13.70 -7.06
C GLY A 258 -14.21 14.56 -8.30
N ALA A 259 -15.04 14.10 -9.25
CA ALA A 259 -15.48 14.92 -10.39
C ALA A 259 -16.76 15.71 -10.08
N VAL A 260 -17.80 15.04 -9.59
CA VAL A 260 -19.16 15.60 -9.50
C VAL A 260 -19.24 16.70 -8.45
N LEU A 261 -18.63 16.54 -7.27
CA LEU A 261 -18.72 17.55 -6.22
C LEU A 261 -18.03 18.87 -6.63
N PRO A 262 -16.77 18.86 -7.12
CA PRO A 262 -16.16 20.05 -7.71
C PRO A 262 -16.99 20.71 -8.81
N LEU A 263 -17.48 19.92 -9.78
CA LEU A 263 -18.28 20.45 -10.89
C LEU A 263 -19.61 21.05 -10.42
N PHE A 264 -20.27 20.43 -9.44
CA PHE A 264 -21.47 21.00 -8.83
C PHE A 264 -21.17 22.34 -8.14
N GLY A 265 -20.06 22.41 -7.41
CA GLY A 265 -19.59 23.65 -6.79
C GLY A 265 -19.40 24.77 -7.82
N ILE A 266 -18.76 24.46 -8.94
CA ILE A 266 -18.41 25.44 -9.99
C ILE A 266 -19.62 25.82 -10.86
N LEU A 267 -20.38 24.84 -11.34
CA LEU A 267 -21.41 25.04 -12.37
C LEU A 267 -22.80 25.36 -11.80
N LYS A 268 -23.05 25.09 -10.51
CA LYS A 268 -24.36 25.29 -9.89
C LYS A 268 -24.31 26.15 -8.64
N LEU A 269 -23.47 25.76 -7.67
CA LEU A 269 -23.48 26.42 -6.36
C LEU A 269 -22.89 27.83 -6.41
N ALA A 270 -21.71 28.01 -7.03
CA ALA A 270 -21.08 29.32 -7.17
C ALA A 270 -21.94 30.34 -7.94
N PRO A 271 -22.54 30.00 -9.11
CA PRO A 271 -23.45 30.89 -9.80
C PRO A 271 -24.67 31.28 -8.94
N ALA A 272 -25.31 30.32 -8.27
CA ALA A 272 -26.47 30.59 -7.42
C ALA A 272 -26.13 31.48 -6.22
N VAL A 273 -24.91 31.36 -5.68
CA VAL A 273 -24.41 32.22 -4.59
C VAL A 273 -24.12 33.64 -5.11
N ALA A 274 -23.50 33.77 -6.29
CA ALA A 274 -23.24 35.05 -6.92
C ALA A 274 -24.54 35.82 -7.26
N GLU A 275 -25.56 35.13 -7.78
CA GLU A 275 -26.88 35.71 -8.07
C GLU A 275 -27.59 36.25 -6.82
N ARG A 276 -27.43 35.57 -5.68
CA ARG A 276 -28.10 35.94 -4.43
C ARG A 276 -27.38 37.02 -3.62
N LEU A 277 -26.04 37.05 -3.66
CA LEU A 277 -25.23 37.92 -2.82
C LEU A 277 -24.66 39.14 -3.57
N GLY A 278 -24.86 39.22 -4.89
CA GLY A 278 -24.40 40.32 -5.72
C GLY A 278 -22.90 40.26 -6.06
N PRO A 279 -22.39 41.24 -6.82
CA PRO A 279 -21.00 41.25 -7.27
C PRO A 279 -20.04 41.37 -6.09
N ALA A 280 -19.08 40.44 -6.02
CA ALA A 280 -18.06 40.40 -4.99
C ALA A 280 -16.98 41.50 -5.21
N PRO A 281 -16.31 41.96 -4.14
CA PRO A 281 -15.20 42.90 -4.26
C PRO A 281 -14.06 42.33 -5.12
N ALA A 282 -13.40 43.20 -5.88
CA ALA A 282 -12.30 42.83 -6.80
C ALA A 282 -11.08 42.19 -6.10
N VAL A 283 -10.96 42.36 -4.78
CA VAL A 283 -9.90 41.78 -3.95
C VAL A 283 -10.53 41.28 -2.64
N GLY A 284 -10.43 39.98 -2.36
CA GLY A 284 -10.95 39.34 -1.15
C GLY A 284 -11.55 37.94 -1.39
N PHE A 285 -12.00 37.29 -0.32
CA PHE A 285 -12.70 36.00 -0.40
C PHE A 285 -14.14 36.20 -0.91
N ASN A 286 -14.37 35.87 -2.18
CA ASN A 286 -15.72 35.85 -2.76
C ASN A 286 -16.52 34.66 -2.17
N PRO A 287 -17.77 34.86 -1.71
CA PRO A 287 -18.66 33.77 -1.27
C PRO A 287 -18.76 32.60 -2.27
N SER A 288 -18.67 32.88 -3.57
CA SER A 288 -18.66 31.88 -4.64
C SER A 288 -17.39 31.00 -4.61
N THR A 289 -16.24 31.60 -4.32
CA THR A 289 -14.96 30.89 -4.09
C THR A 289 -15.05 29.99 -2.87
N LEU A 290 -15.69 30.45 -1.79
CA LEU A 290 -15.92 29.62 -0.59
C LEU A 290 -16.85 28.44 -0.87
N ALA A 291 -17.89 28.64 -1.69
CA ALA A 291 -18.79 27.58 -2.10
C ALA A 291 -18.06 26.48 -2.91
N ILE A 292 -17.19 26.87 -3.85
CA ILE A 292 -16.33 25.92 -4.58
C ILE A 292 -15.38 25.21 -3.61
N ALA A 293 -14.71 25.96 -2.73
CA ALA A 293 -13.80 25.40 -1.74
C ALA A 293 -14.49 24.39 -0.80
N ALA A 294 -15.74 24.64 -0.40
CA ALA A 294 -16.52 23.72 0.42
C ALA A 294 -16.80 22.40 -0.32
N CYS A 295 -17.13 22.45 -1.62
CA CYS A 295 -17.32 21.25 -2.43
C CYS A 295 -16.03 20.43 -2.59
N TYR A 296 -14.90 21.09 -2.83
CA TYR A 296 -13.58 20.44 -2.88
C TYR A 296 -13.18 19.86 -1.51
N ALA A 297 -13.44 20.59 -0.43
CA ALA A 297 -13.21 20.12 0.93
C ALA A 297 -14.02 18.87 1.23
N LEU A 298 -15.32 18.86 0.89
CA LEU A 298 -16.19 17.72 1.06
C LEU A 298 -15.72 16.51 0.22
N ALA A 299 -15.33 16.74 -1.03
CA ALA A 299 -14.73 15.70 -1.85
C ALA A 299 -13.46 15.13 -1.20
N GLY A 300 -12.57 15.99 -0.68
CA GLY A 300 -11.39 15.60 0.09
C GLY A 300 -11.74 14.74 1.31
N ILE A 301 -12.75 15.12 2.09
CA ILE A 301 -13.21 14.35 3.26
C ILE A 301 -13.65 12.95 2.83
N ILE A 302 -14.56 12.86 1.86
CA ILE A 302 -15.13 11.58 1.39
C ILE A 302 -14.03 10.69 0.82
N LEU A 303 -13.18 11.23 -0.04
CA LEU A 303 -12.05 10.51 -0.63
C LEU A 303 -11.04 10.05 0.43
N GLY A 304 -10.83 10.83 1.50
CA GLY A 304 -9.98 10.43 2.63
C GLY A 304 -10.57 9.30 3.48
N PHE A 305 -11.90 9.20 3.58
CA PHE A 305 -12.55 8.10 4.28
C PHE A 305 -12.52 6.80 3.47
N ILE A 306 -12.69 6.90 2.16
CA ILE A 306 -12.79 5.74 1.25
C ILE A 306 -11.41 5.25 0.83
N GLY A 307 -10.49 6.18 0.55
CA GLY A 307 -9.15 5.89 0.11
C GLY A 307 -8.22 5.42 1.24
N GLU A 308 -7.04 5.01 0.81
CA GLU A 308 -5.88 4.83 1.67
C GLU A 308 -4.93 6.03 1.50
N ALA A 309 -4.13 6.36 2.51
CA ALA A 309 -3.24 7.51 2.45
C ALA A 309 -2.20 7.47 1.30
N GLN A 310 -2.04 6.32 0.65
CA GLN A 310 -1.16 6.12 -0.50
C GLN A 310 -1.81 6.54 -1.84
N SER A 311 -3.13 6.80 -1.89
CA SER A 311 -3.85 7.31 -3.07
C SER A 311 -3.67 8.84 -3.30
N TYR A 312 -2.59 9.38 -2.75
CA TYR A 312 -2.28 10.80 -2.53
C TYR A 312 -2.29 11.67 -3.80
N VAL A 313 -1.66 11.23 -4.89
CA VAL A 313 -1.57 12.01 -6.15
C VAL A 313 -2.90 12.00 -6.93
N TRP A 314 -3.68 10.93 -6.75
CA TRP A 314 -4.89 10.67 -7.52
C TRP A 314 -6.04 11.56 -7.10
N VAL A 315 -6.16 11.88 -5.80
CA VAL A 315 -7.18 12.83 -5.32
C VAL A 315 -7.05 14.17 -6.03
N MET A 316 -5.82 14.66 -6.19
CA MET A 316 -5.56 15.91 -6.89
C MET A 316 -5.91 15.81 -8.37
N LEU A 317 -5.47 14.75 -9.05
CA LEU A 317 -5.76 14.56 -10.47
C LEU A 317 -7.27 14.45 -10.76
N ILE A 318 -7.99 13.68 -9.95
CA ILE A 318 -9.42 13.39 -10.14
C ILE A 318 -10.27 14.63 -9.85
N THR A 319 -9.83 15.51 -8.95
CA THR A 319 -10.54 16.78 -8.65
C THR A 319 -10.13 17.91 -9.60
N TYR A 320 -8.92 17.84 -10.15
CA TYR A 320 -8.38 18.83 -11.09
C TYR A 320 -8.90 18.64 -12.52
N ALA A 321 -8.77 17.44 -13.09
CA ALA A 321 -8.98 17.23 -14.53
C ALA A 321 -10.42 17.47 -14.99
N PRO A 322 -11.48 16.96 -14.32
CA PRO A 322 -12.86 17.22 -14.73
C PRO A 322 -13.22 18.70 -14.63
N ALA A 323 -12.76 19.38 -13.57
CA ALA A 323 -13.03 20.81 -13.37
C ALA A 323 -12.41 21.66 -14.49
N HIS A 324 -11.15 21.39 -14.86
CA HIS A 324 -10.47 22.14 -15.93
C HIS A 324 -11.02 21.81 -17.33
N LEU A 325 -11.36 20.55 -17.59
CA LEU A 325 -11.87 20.13 -18.90
C LEU A 325 -13.31 20.58 -19.17
N LEU A 326 -14.15 20.64 -18.13
CA LEU A 326 -15.59 20.89 -18.28
C LEU A 326 -16.03 22.30 -17.82
N ALA A 327 -15.31 22.92 -16.88
CA ALA A 327 -15.63 24.26 -16.39
C ALA A 327 -14.64 25.35 -16.86
N GLY A 328 -13.57 24.97 -17.56
CA GLY A 328 -12.59 25.90 -18.15
C GLY A 328 -11.40 26.23 -17.24
N SER A 329 -10.37 26.86 -17.82
CA SER A 329 -9.02 27.01 -17.26
C SER A 329 -8.86 28.07 -16.16
N THR A 330 -9.91 28.78 -15.77
CA THR A 330 -9.80 29.94 -14.87
C THR A 330 -10.59 29.72 -13.58
N LEU A 331 -10.15 28.77 -12.76
CA LEU A 331 -10.61 28.67 -11.37
C LEU A 331 -9.99 29.77 -10.46
N GLY A 332 -9.16 30.64 -11.02
CA GLY A 332 -8.50 31.73 -10.29
C GLY A 332 -7.24 31.26 -9.57
N TRP A 333 -6.71 32.08 -8.67
CA TRP A 333 -5.44 31.86 -7.98
C TRP A 333 -5.49 30.81 -6.85
N PHE A 334 -6.68 30.35 -6.47
CA PHE A 334 -6.85 29.48 -5.29
C PHE A 334 -6.68 27.99 -5.65
N PRO A 335 -5.82 27.23 -4.95
CA PRO A 335 -5.51 25.85 -5.31
C PRO A 335 -6.53 24.85 -4.72
N TYR A 336 -7.71 24.74 -5.33
CA TYR A 336 -8.82 23.93 -4.83
C TYR A 336 -8.54 22.43 -4.79
N SER A 337 -7.88 21.90 -5.81
CA SER A 337 -7.52 20.47 -5.90
C SER A 337 -6.49 20.13 -4.82
N THR A 338 -5.55 21.05 -4.58
CA THR A 338 -4.57 20.97 -3.48
C THR A 338 -5.25 21.02 -2.11
N LEU A 339 -6.33 21.81 -1.95
CA LEU A 339 -7.15 21.82 -0.74
C LEU A 339 -7.83 20.46 -0.51
N ALA A 340 -8.51 19.92 -1.52
CA ALA A 340 -9.15 18.60 -1.44
C ALA A 340 -8.12 17.51 -1.10
N PHE A 341 -6.94 17.60 -1.71
CA PHE A 341 -5.80 16.75 -1.42
C PHE A 341 -5.37 16.85 0.07
N GLY A 342 -5.10 18.06 0.57
CA GLY A 342 -4.65 18.27 1.95
C GLY A 342 -5.66 17.75 2.97
N ILE A 343 -6.96 17.99 2.74
CA ILE A 343 -8.03 17.50 3.60
C ILE A 343 -8.11 15.97 3.59
N SER A 344 -8.06 15.35 2.41
CA SER A 344 -8.04 13.88 2.28
C SER A 344 -6.87 13.27 3.05
N TYR A 345 -5.69 13.89 2.98
CA TYR A 345 -4.52 13.48 3.74
C TYR A 345 -4.76 13.54 5.25
N PHE A 346 -5.29 14.65 5.77
CA PHE A 346 -5.58 14.79 7.20
C PHE A 346 -6.64 13.79 7.68
N VAL A 347 -7.69 13.55 6.90
CA VAL A 347 -8.72 12.55 7.22
C VAL A 347 -8.12 11.14 7.24
N CYS A 348 -7.29 10.79 6.25
CA CYS A 348 -6.57 9.52 6.24
C CYS A 348 -5.69 9.34 7.48
N GLN A 349 -4.95 10.38 7.87
CA GLN A 349 -4.10 10.35 9.07
C GLN A 349 -4.92 10.24 10.35
N ALA A 350 -6.03 10.96 10.45
CA ALA A 350 -6.95 10.87 11.59
C ALA A 350 -7.59 9.48 11.70
N LYS A 351 -8.04 8.90 10.58
CA LYS A 351 -8.55 7.51 10.51
C LYS A 351 -7.50 6.50 10.97
N ARG A 352 -6.24 6.67 10.54
CA ARG A 352 -5.11 5.84 10.99
C ARG A 352 -4.87 5.98 12.49
N LYS A 353 -4.78 7.21 13.02
CA LYS A 353 -4.61 7.48 14.45
C LYS A 353 -5.76 6.93 15.29
N ARG A 354 -7.01 7.12 14.86
CA ARG A 354 -8.20 6.60 15.56
C ARG A 354 -8.22 5.06 15.61
N ARG A 355 -7.84 4.39 14.50
CA ARG A 355 -7.69 2.93 14.50
C ARG A 355 -6.60 2.46 15.47
N LEU A 356 -5.55 3.27 15.70
CA LEU A 356 -4.50 2.94 16.68
C LEU A 356 -4.98 3.12 18.13
N VAL A 357 -5.78 4.16 18.42
CA VAL A 357 -6.29 4.45 19.78
C VAL A 357 -7.44 3.53 20.20
N LEU A 358 -8.28 3.09 19.26
CA LEU A 358 -9.39 2.16 19.56
C LEU A 358 -8.97 0.69 19.64
N GLN A 359 -7.68 0.40 19.41
CA GLN A 359 -7.09 -0.94 19.49
C GLN A 359 -6.08 -1.10 20.64
N SER A 360 -5.74 0.00 21.34
CA SER A 360 -5.14 -0.02 22.68
C SER A 360 -6.23 -0.17 23.72
#